data_AF-A0A946H230-F1
#
_entry.id   AF-A0A946H230-F1
#
_cell.length_a   1.000
_cell.length_b   1.000
_cell.length_c   1.000
_cell.angle_alpha   90.00
_cell.angle_beta   90.00
_cell.angle_gamma   90.00
#
_symmetry.space_group_name_H-M   'P 1'
#
loop_
_entity.id
_entity.type
_entity.pdbx_description
1 polymer ?
#
loop_
_entity_poly.entity_id
_entity_poly.type
_entity_poly.pdbx_seq_one_letter_code
_entity_poly.pdbx_strand_id
1 'polypeptide(L)'
;MLGLTETLFFYLLMGIGVGAAVLLQDNSLTGSERLFRVMTAVAFWPIYVPVLLQRPSTDDAAVTHGGAVPESPVRPHDEMDSAIEQVETELDAAVKSLGGWAENVLAREDARFSELRVTWRTQADRIRELDSLLLQPDFVAGCAAVEDESVGRAVDSITGGDERIRLTEDSRRENIVRLRAIRRQMHDDLLGTLAWVRELVTMIHLAKFTGAPASRGEELVAQIAAAVQGLSEVAEWRDETELQMV
;
A
#
# COMPACT_ATOMS: atom_id res chain seq x y z
N MET A 1 -15.59 -0.92 -49.84
CA MET A 1 -16.08 -2.05 -49.03
C MET A 1 -14.95 -3.05 -48.73
N LEU A 2 -13.77 -2.57 -48.33
CA LEU A 2 -12.92 -3.28 -47.38
C LEU A 2 -13.43 -2.84 -46.01
N GLY A 3 -13.86 -3.72 -45.11
CA GLY A 3 -14.37 -3.21 -43.83
C GLY A 3 -14.82 -4.22 -42.79
N LEU A 4 -15.16 -5.45 -43.18
CA LEU A 4 -15.59 -6.48 -42.22
C LEU A 4 -14.68 -7.70 -42.24
N THR A 5 -14.33 -8.23 -43.41
CA THR A 5 -13.45 -9.41 -43.51
C THR A 5 -12.02 -9.10 -43.06
N GLU A 6 -11.52 -7.91 -43.41
CA GLU A 6 -10.18 -7.46 -43.04
C GLU A 6 -10.08 -7.11 -41.56
N THR A 7 -11.08 -6.42 -40.99
CA THR A 7 -11.15 -6.13 -39.55
C THR A 7 -11.31 -7.41 -38.74
N LEU A 8 -12.09 -8.38 -39.21
CA LEU A 8 -12.20 -9.70 -38.59
C LEU A 8 -10.86 -10.46 -38.59
N PHE A 9 -10.10 -10.37 -39.69
CA PHE A 9 -8.77 -10.98 -39.78
C PHE A 9 -7.78 -10.37 -38.78
N PHE A 10 -7.71 -9.03 -38.70
CA PHE A 10 -6.86 -8.34 -37.72
C PHE A 10 -7.27 -8.65 -36.28
N TYR A 11 -8.57 -8.72 -36.00
CA TYR A 11 -9.08 -9.06 -34.67
C TYR A 11 -8.69 -10.48 -34.25
N LEU A 12 -8.78 -11.43 -35.18
CA LEU A 12 -8.41 -12.82 -34.93
C LEU A 12 -6.88 -12.97 -34.77
N LEU A 13 -6.09 -12.25 -35.56
CA LEU A 13 -4.62 -12.23 -35.45
C LEU A 13 -4.17 -11.70 -34.08
N MET A 14 -4.75 -10.58 -33.62
CA MET A 14 -4.48 -10.01 -32.30
C MET A 14 -4.92 -10.96 -31.17
N GLY A 15 -6.11 -11.54 -31.27
CA GLY A 15 -6.61 -12.51 -30.30
C GLY A 15 -5.71 -13.74 -30.16
N ILE A 16 -5.18 -14.27 -31.27
CA ILE A 16 -4.21 -15.38 -31.25
C ILE A 16 -2.92 -14.98 -30.53
N GLY A 17 -2.41 -13.77 -30.78
CA GLY A 17 -1.20 -13.26 -30.10
C GLY A 17 -1.37 -13.20 -28.58
N VAL A 18 -2.51 -12.67 -28.11
CA VAL A 18 -2.84 -12.62 -26.67
C VAL A 18 -3.03 -14.02 -26.10
N GLY A 19 -3.73 -14.91 -26.80
CA GLY A 19 -3.91 -16.30 -26.39
C GLY A 19 -2.58 -17.06 -26.24
N ALA A 20 -1.63 -16.84 -27.15
CA ALA A 20 -0.29 -17.43 -27.07
C ALA A 20 0.51 -16.90 -25.88
N ALA A 21 0.43 -15.60 -25.59
CA ALA A 21 1.07 -15.00 -24.43
C ALA A 21 0.53 -15.59 -23.10
N VAL A 22 -0.79 -15.73 -22.98
CA VAL A 22 -1.44 -16.36 -21.82
C VAL A 22 -1.02 -17.83 -21.68
N LEU A 23 -0.95 -18.56 -22.80
CA LEU A 23 -0.51 -19.95 -22.81
C LEU A 23 0.93 -20.10 -22.29
N LEU A 24 1.83 -19.18 -22.63
CA LEU A 24 3.23 -19.20 -22.18
C LEU A 24 3.40 -18.81 -20.70
N GLN A 25 2.45 -18.07 -20.13
CA GLN A 25 2.57 -17.50 -18.80
C GLN A 25 2.07 -18.43 -17.67
N ASP A 26 1.10 -19.32 -17.94
CA ASP A 26 0.56 -20.25 -16.95
C ASP A 26 1.08 -21.68 -17.15
N ASN A 27 2.08 -22.06 -16.35
CA ASN A 27 2.59 -23.45 -16.28
C ASN A 27 2.00 -24.28 -15.11
N SER A 28 1.16 -23.70 -14.26
CA SER A 28 0.69 -24.33 -13.01
C SER A 28 -0.77 -24.82 -13.02
N LEU A 29 -1.53 -24.60 -14.11
CA LEU A 29 -2.97 -24.92 -14.16
C LEU A 29 -3.26 -26.27 -14.83
N THR A 30 -4.39 -26.87 -14.44
CA THR A 30 -4.87 -28.12 -15.05
C THR A 30 -5.26 -27.92 -16.52
N GLY A 31 -5.08 -28.95 -17.36
CA GLY A 31 -5.17 -28.83 -18.83
C GLY A 31 -6.50 -28.27 -19.35
N SER A 32 -7.61 -28.57 -18.67
CA SER A 32 -8.94 -28.05 -19.02
C SER A 32 -9.12 -26.57 -18.70
N GLU A 33 -8.59 -26.10 -17.57
CA GLU A 33 -8.63 -24.69 -17.17
C GLU A 33 -7.79 -23.83 -18.12
N ARG A 34 -6.63 -24.35 -18.53
CA ARG A 34 -5.76 -23.70 -19.51
C ARG A 34 -6.47 -23.51 -20.85
N LEU A 35 -7.15 -24.54 -21.34
CA LEU A 35 -7.86 -24.47 -22.61
C LEU A 35 -9.02 -23.46 -22.56
N PHE A 36 -9.78 -23.45 -21.47
CA PHE A 36 -10.87 -22.49 -21.27
C PHE A 36 -10.35 -21.06 -21.22
N ARG A 37 -9.27 -20.80 -20.47
CA ARG A 37 -8.66 -19.47 -20.34
C ARG A 37 -8.08 -18.95 -21.65
N VAL A 38 -7.47 -19.82 -22.46
CA VAL A 38 -6.97 -19.44 -23.80
C VAL A 38 -8.14 -19.08 -24.73
N MET A 39 -9.20 -19.90 -24.74
CA MET A 39 -10.37 -19.63 -25.58
C MET A 39 -11.05 -18.31 -25.21
N THR A 40 -11.21 -18.03 -23.92
CA THR A 40 -11.79 -16.76 -23.46
C THR A 40 -10.85 -15.58 -23.73
N ALA A 41 -9.54 -15.73 -23.57
CA ALA A 41 -8.57 -14.68 -23.88
C ALA A 41 -8.56 -14.32 -25.38
N VAL A 42 -8.73 -15.29 -26.29
CA VAL A 42 -8.82 -15.02 -27.74
C VAL A 42 -10.10 -14.26 -28.08
N ALA A 43 -11.24 -14.67 -27.50
CA ALA A 43 -12.54 -14.05 -27.77
C ALA A 43 -12.70 -12.67 -27.12
N PHE A 44 -12.07 -12.44 -25.96
CA PHE A 44 -12.19 -11.23 -25.15
C PHE A 44 -10.85 -10.49 -24.99
N TRP A 45 -9.97 -10.58 -25.99
CA TRP A 45 -8.63 -9.99 -25.94
C TRP A 45 -8.59 -8.48 -25.56
N PRO A 46 -9.55 -7.60 -25.96
CA PRO A 46 -9.48 -6.19 -25.60
C PRO A 46 -9.55 -5.93 -24.10
N ILE A 47 -10.22 -6.82 -23.36
CA ILE A 47 -10.35 -6.75 -21.90
C ILE A 47 -9.11 -7.36 -21.22
N TYR A 48 -8.49 -8.37 -21.85
CA TYR A 48 -7.32 -9.05 -21.31
C TYR A 48 -6.02 -8.23 -21.43
N VAL A 49 -5.89 -7.37 -22.44
CA VAL A 49 -4.70 -6.53 -22.63
C VAL A 49 -4.37 -5.63 -21.42
N PRO A 50 -5.29 -4.80 -20.88
CA PRO A 50 -4.96 -3.97 -19.71
C PRO A 50 -4.65 -4.80 -18.47
N VAL A 51 -5.30 -5.96 -18.29
CA VAL A 51 -5.02 -6.88 -17.16
C VAL A 51 -3.63 -7.51 -17.27
N LEU A 52 -3.19 -7.84 -18.48
CA LEU A 52 -1.84 -8.37 -18.73
C LEU A 52 -0.75 -7.30 -18.50
N LEU A 53 -1.05 -6.04 -18.78
CA LEU A 53 -0.12 -4.92 -18.56
C LEU A 53 0.00 -4.52 -17.08
N GLN A 54 -1.03 -4.77 -16.28
CA GLN A 54 -1.03 -4.47 -14.84
C GLN A 54 -0.25 -5.48 -13.99
N ARG A 55 0.30 -6.54 -14.61
CA ARG A 55 0.92 -7.60 -13.82
C ARG A 55 2.37 -7.23 -13.49
N PRO A 56 2.74 -7.16 -12.20
CA PRO A 56 4.12 -6.95 -11.79
C PRO A 56 4.96 -8.13 -12.30
N SER A 57 6.10 -7.80 -12.94
CA SER A 57 7.08 -8.76 -13.42
C SER A 57 7.42 -9.75 -12.31
N THR A 58 6.94 -10.98 -12.46
CA THR A 58 7.26 -12.07 -11.53
C THR A 58 8.65 -12.58 -11.88
N ASP A 59 9.67 -11.76 -11.60
CA ASP A 59 11.09 -12.09 -11.82
C ASP A 59 11.71 -12.82 -10.62
N ASP A 60 10.93 -13.16 -9.58
CA ASP A 60 11.42 -13.82 -8.37
C ASP A 60 11.37 -15.36 -8.41
N ALA A 61 11.07 -15.99 -9.55
CA ALA A 61 10.96 -17.45 -9.66
C ALA A 61 12.17 -18.15 -10.32
N ALA A 62 13.37 -17.57 -10.22
CA ALA A 62 14.59 -18.20 -10.75
C ALA A 62 15.81 -18.03 -9.83
N VAL A 63 15.70 -18.39 -8.56
CA VAL A 63 16.88 -18.72 -7.73
C VAL A 63 16.68 -20.09 -7.09
N THR A 64 16.82 -21.13 -7.91
CA THR A 64 17.05 -22.50 -7.45
C THR A 64 18.46 -22.90 -7.84
N HIS A 65 19.47 -22.31 -7.21
CA HIS A 65 20.80 -22.92 -7.13
C HIS A 65 21.37 -22.72 -5.73
N GLY A 66 21.60 -23.84 -5.06
CA GLY A 66 22.18 -23.89 -3.73
C GLY A 66 23.58 -23.31 -3.72
N GLY A 67 23.86 -22.54 -2.67
CA GLY A 67 25.19 -22.00 -2.41
C GLY A 67 25.12 -20.82 -1.47
N ALA A 68 25.34 -21.09 -0.18
CA ALA A 68 25.71 -20.15 0.89
C ALA A 68 24.90 -18.85 0.96
N VAL A 69 23.91 -18.84 1.86
CA VAL A 69 23.15 -17.67 2.35
C VAL A 69 24.08 -16.47 2.58
N PRO A 70 24.05 -15.43 1.73
CA PRO A 70 24.30 -14.09 2.21
C PRO A 70 23.00 -13.64 2.87
N GLU A 71 23.08 -13.16 4.11
CA GLU A 71 21.99 -12.43 4.75
C GLU A 71 21.61 -11.26 3.84
N SER A 72 20.58 -11.45 3.01
CA SER A 72 19.93 -10.33 2.34
C SER A 72 19.45 -9.39 3.44
N PRO A 73 19.74 -8.08 3.33
CA PRO A 73 19.23 -7.12 4.30
C PRO A 73 17.70 -7.25 4.28
N VAL A 74 17.14 -7.65 5.42
CA VAL A 74 15.70 -7.63 5.69
C VAL A 74 15.21 -6.30 5.15
N ARG A 75 14.36 -6.34 4.12
CA ARG A 75 13.80 -5.11 3.57
C ARG A 75 13.09 -4.43 4.73
N PRO A 76 13.39 -3.16 5.06
CA PRO A 76 12.75 -2.45 6.18
C PRO A 76 11.22 -2.28 6.03
N HIS A 77 10.65 -2.81 4.95
CA HIS A 77 9.23 -2.76 4.62
C HIS A 77 8.44 -3.93 5.23
N ASP A 78 9.11 -5.02 5.61
CA ASP A 78 8.48 -6.18 6.26
C ASP A 78 8.15 -5.91 7.73
N GLU A 79 8.85 -4.95 8.35
CA GLU A 79 8.66 -4.60 9.75
C GLU A 79 7.26 -4.05 10.04
N MET A 80 6.71 -3.22 9.13
CA MET A 80 5.38 -2.62 9.31
C MET A 80 4.24 -3.65 9.21
N ASP A 81 4.32 -4.60 8.27
CA ASP A 81 3.35 -5.70 8.18
C ASP A 81 3.42 -6.59 9.41
N SER A 82 4.63 -6.92 9.86
CA SER A 82 4.82 -7.74 11.05
C SER A 82 4.24 -7.06 12.31
N ALA A 83 4.38 -5.73 12.42
CA ALA A 83 3.80 -4.96 13.52
C ALA A 83 2.27 -4.94 13.48
N ILE A 84 1.66 -4.76 12.29
CA ILE A 84 0.22 -4.80 12.10
C ILE A 84 -0.31 -6.20 12.43
N GLU A 85 0.27 -7.26 11.87
CA GLU A 85 -0.14 -8.65 12.10
C GLU A 85 -0.03 -9.04 13.58
N GLN A 86 1.04 -8.61 14.25
CA GLN A 86 1.20 -8.82 15.69
C GLN A 86 0.07 -8.16 16.48
N VAL A 87 -0.20 -6.87 16.25
CA VAL A 87 -1.26 -6.14 16.96
C VAL A 87 -2.64 -6.72 16.64
N GLU A 88 -2.89 -7.13 15.39
CA GLU A 88 -4.13 -7.79 14.99
C GLU A 88 -4.35 -9.10 15.74
N THR A 89 -3.30 -9.90 15.89
CA THR A 89 -3.31 -11.18 16.61
C THR A 89 -3.48 -10.96 18.12
N GLU A 90 -2.78 -9.98 18.70
CA GLU A 90 -2.93 -9.60 20.11
C GLU A 90 -4.35 -9.12 20.41
N LEU A 91 -4.91 -8.28 19.54
CA LEU A 91 -6.28 -7.77 19.65
C LEU A 91 -7.31 -8.89 19.51
N ASP A 92 -7.17 -9.76 18.51
CA ASP A 92 -8.07 -10.91 18.30
C ASP A 92 -8.04 -11.86 19.51
N ALA A 93 -6.86 -12.15 20.04
CA ALA A 93 -6.70 -12.96 21.25
C ALA A 93 -7.36 -12.31 22.47
N ALA A 94 -7.18 -11.00 22.65
CA ALA A 94 -7.78 -10.24 23.76
C ALA A 94 -9.30 -10.23 23.67
N VAL A 95 -9.85 -9.96 22.49
CA VAL A 95 -11.30 -9.94 22.22
C VAL A 95 -11.90 -11.34 22.43
N LYS A 96 -11.30 -12.40 21.88
CA LYS A 96 -11.73 -13.79 22.13
C LYS A 96 -11.68 -14.15 23.61
N SER A 97 -10.70 -13.61 24.34
CA SER A 97 -10.57 -13.86 25.77
C SER A 97 -11.72 -13.29 26.62
N LEU A 98 -12.50 -12.35 26.08
CA LEU A 98 -13.70 -11.77 26.69
C LEU A 98 -14.98 -12.58 26.41
N GLY A 99 -14.91 -13.64 25.59
CA GLY A 99 -16.04 -14.50 25.25
C GLY A 99 -16.76 -15.01 26.50
N GLY A 100 -18.08 -14.78 26.56
CA GLY A 100 -18.95 -15.12 27.69
C GLY A 100 -19.31 -13.96 28.64
N TRP A 101 -18.56 -12.85 28.66
CA TRP A 101 -18.88 -11.68 29.51
C TRP A 101 -19.44 -10.50 28.71
N ALA A 102 -18.97 -10.28 27.49
CA ALA A 102 -19.29 -9.11 26.68
C ALA A 102 -19.72 -9.46 25.24
N GLU A 103 -20.15 -10.69 25.00
CA GLU A 103 -20.39 -11.24 23.65
C GLU A 103 -21.36 -10.37 22.81
N ASN A 104 -22.41 -9.83 23.43
CA ASN A 104 -23.37 -8.94 22.75
C ASN A 104 -22.81 -7.55 22.43
N VAL A 105 -21.90 -7.03 23.25
CA VAL A 105 -21.26 -5.73 23.02
C VAL A 105 -20.16 -5.87 21.97
N LEU A 106 -19.35 -6.93 22.08
CA LEU A 106 -18.26 -7.22 21.15
C LEU A 106 -18.76 -7.57 19.75
N ALA A 107 -19.90 -8.25 19.62
CA ALA A 107 -20.49 -8.54 18.31
C ALA A 107 -20.82 -7.28 17.50
N ARG A 108 -21.15 -6.15 18.16
CA ARG A 108 -21.37 -4.87 17.49
C ARG A 108 -20.07 -4.20 17.06
N GLU A 109 -18.99 -4.41 17.83
CA GLU A 109 -17.70 -3.75 17.61
C GLU A 109 -16.76 -4.54 16.70
N ASP A 110 -16.99 -5.84 16.48
CA ASP A 110 -16.19 -6.67 15.57
C ASP A 110 -16.13 -6.09 14.15
N ALA A 111 -17.24 -5.53 13.66
CA ALA A 111 -17.29 -4.80 12.40
C ALA A 111 -16.34 -3.58 12.41
N ARG A 112 -16.31 -2.80 13.50
CA ARG A 112 -15.42 -1.63 13.63
C ARG A 112 -13.96 -2.02 13.72
N PHE A 113 -13.63 -3.11 14.43
CA PHE A 113 -12.27 -3.62 14.45
C PHE A 113 -11.84 -4.12 13.07
N SER A 114 -12.73 -4.75 12.31
CA SER A 114 -12.44 -5.17 10.93
C SER A 114 -12.17 -3.98 10.01
N GLU A 115 -12.95 -2.90 10.16
CA GLU A 115 -12.76 -1.64 9.43
C GLU A 115 -11.42 -0.99 9.78
N LEU A 116 -11.09 -0.91 11.07
CA LEU A 116 -9.81 -0.39 11.54
C LEU A 116 -8.60 -1.14 10.95
N ARG A 117 -8.68 -2.48 10.88
CA ARG A 117 -7.66 -3.33 10.25
C ARG A 117 -7.49 -3.01 8.76
N VAL A 118 -8.59 -2.84 8.04
CA VAL A 118 -8.55 -2.45 6.62
C VAL A 118 -7.90 -1.07 6.46
N THR A 119 -8.23 -0.12 7.34
CA THR A 119 -7.62 1.22 7.33
C THR A 119 -6.12 1.17 7.54
N TRP A 120 -5.63 0.40 8.52
CA TRP A 120 -4.18 0.26 8.75
C TRP A 120 -3.44 -0.33 7.55
N ARG A 121 -4.00 -1.37 6.93
CA ARG A 121 -3.40 -1.97 5.72
C ARG A 121 -3.39 -0.99 4.56
N THR A 122 -4.47 -0.24 4.38
CA THR A 122 -4.55 0.81 3.35
C THR A 122 -3.52 1.91 3.59
N GLN A 123 -3.34 2.36 4.85
CA GLN A 123 -2.30 3.33 5.21
C GLN A 123 -0.90 2.79 4.98
N ALA A 124 -0.63 1.54 5.37
CA ALA A 124 0.62 0.86 5.11
C ALA A 124 0.93 0.77 3.61
N ASP A 125 -0.06 0.42 2.78
CA ASP A 125 0.06 0.39 1.33
C ASP A 125 0.37 1.78 0.74
N ARG A 126 -0.32 2.83 1.20
CA ARG A 126 -0.05 4.22 0.75
C ARG A 126 1.36 4.67 1.12
N ILE A 127 1.86 4.28 2.31
CA ILE A 127 3.25 4.54 2.72
C ILE A 127 4.24 3.80 1.80
N ARG A 128 3.96 2.54 1.43
CA ARG A 128 4.80 1.79 0.49
C ARG A 128 4.83 2.41 -0.90
N GLU A 129 3.68 2.88 -1.37
CA GLU A 129 3.60 3.57 -2.67
C GLU A 129 4.45 4.84 -2.64
N LEU A 130 4.34 5.66 -1.58
CA LEU A 130 5.18 6.84 -1.38
C LEU A 130 6.67 6.48 -1.31
N ASP A 131 7.03 5.41 -0.60
CA ASP A 131 8.42 4.95 -0.51
C ASP A 131 8.94 4.49 -1.87
N SER A 132 8.13 3.77 -2.65
CA SER A 132 8.46 3.37 -4.02
C SER A 132 8.69 4.57 -4.94
N LEU A 133 7.83 5.59 -4.85
CA LEU A 133 7.98 6.84 -5.60
C LEU A 133 9.29 7.56 -5.22
N LEU A 134 9.59 7.66 -3.92
CA LEU A 134 10.79 8.33 -3.43
C LEU A 134 12.10 7.60 -3.78
N LEU A 135 12.04 6.28 -4.02
CA LEU A 135 13.18 5.47 -4.46
C LEU A 135 13.46 5.56 -5.96
N GLN A 136 12.54 6.13 -6.77
CA GLN A 136 12.80 6.28 -8.20
C GLN A 136 14.02 7.17 -8.44
N PRO A 137 14.88 6.83 -9.43
CA PRO A 137 16.17 7.49 -9.66
C PRO A 137 16.03 8.99 -9.92
N ASP A 138 14.92 9.40 -10.51
CA ASP A 138 14.54 10.79 -10.74
C ASP A 138 14.49 11.62 -9.46
N PHE A 139 14.10 11.03 -8.33
CA PHE A 139 14.04 11.70 -7.04
C PHE A 139 15.37 11.64 -6.27
N VAL A 140 16.14 10.56 -6.46
CA VAL A 140 17.45 10.38 -5.82
C VAL A 140 18.49 11.32 -6.47
N ALA A 141 18.52 11.40 -7.79
CA ALA A 141 19.43 12.27 -8.53
C ALA A 141 19.19 13.75 -8.24
N GLY A 142 17.92 14.15 -8.05
CA GLY A 142 17.54 15.51 -7.66
C GLY A 142 18.07 15.93 -6.28
N CYS A 143 18.35 14.98 -5.39
CA CYS A 143 18.97 15.26 -4.10
C CYS A 143 20.51 15.29 -4.16
N ALA A 144 21.13 14.34 -4.88
CA ALA A 144 22.59 14.29 -5.00
C ALA A 144 23.16 15.54 -5.72
N ALA A 145 22.42 16.09 -6.68
CA ALA A 145 22.84 17.30 -7.39
C ALA A 145 22.93 18.56 -6.48
N VAL A 146 22.19 18.61 -5.36
CA VAL A 146 22.19 19.76 -4.43
C VAL A 146 23.51 19.88 -3.67
N GLU A 147 24.14 18.75 -3.35
CA GLU A 147 25.41 18.73 -2.64
C GLU A 147 26.56 19.15 -3.56
N ASP A 148 26.52 18.77 -4.84
CA ASP A 148 27.58 19.04 -5.82
C ASP A 148 27.50 20.49 -6.38
N GLU A 149 26.30 21.06 -6.55
CA GLU A 149 26.11 22.44 -7.02
C GLU A 149 26.62 23.51 -6.04
N SER A 150 26.70 23.19 -4.73
CA SER A 150 27.16 24.11 -3.70
C SER A 150 28.66 24.44 -3.80
N VAL A 151 29.43 23.67 -4.57
CA VAL A 151 30.88 23.84 -4.76
C VAL A 151 31.23 24.54 -6.09
N GLY A 152 30.31 24.59 -7.08
CA GLY A 152 30.59 25.06 -8.45
C GLY A 152 30.09 26.47 -8.84
N ARG A 153 29.28 27.14 -8.00
CA ARG A 153 28.44 28.30 -8.39
C ARG A 153 29.16 29.66 -8.58
N ALA A 154 30.44 29.68 -8.94
CA ALA A 154 31.20 30.93 -9.04
C ALA A 154 31.37 31.51 -10.46
N VAL A 155 31.04 30.81 -11.57
CA VAL A 155 31.64 31.19 -12.87
C VAL A 155 30.70 31.61 -14.01
N ASP A 156 29.44 31.21 -14.14
CA ASP A 156 28.67 31.62 -15.35
C ASP A 156 27.22 32.01 -15.09
N SER A 157 26.94 33.31 -15.21
CA SER A 157 25.61 33.91 -15.14
C SER A 157 25.34 34.76 -16.39
N ILE A 158 25.19 34.11 -17.54
CA ILE A 158 24.73 34.77 -18.77
C ILE A 158 23.81 33.82 -19.54
N THR A 159 22.53 33.71 -19.16
CA THR A 159 21.37 33.49 -20.07
C THR A 159 20.07 33.36 -19.27
N GLY A 160 19.03 34.15 -19.58
CA GLY A 160 17.71 34.12 -18.92
C GLY A 160 16.89 32.83 -19.11
N GLY A 161 17.40 31.85 -19.86
CA GLY A 161 16.84 30.49 -19.90
C GLY A 161 17.14 29.69 -18.63
N ASP A 162 18.25 30.02 -17.95
CA ASP A 162 18.71 29.34 -16.75
C ASP A 162 17.78 29.60 -15.55
N GLU A 163 17.19 30.80 -15.47
CA GLU A 163 16.30 31.18 -14.37
C GLU A 163 15.02 30.33 -14.30
N ARG A 164 14.40 30.04 -15.45
CA ARG A 164 13.18 29.18 -15.49
C ARG A 164 13.48 27.74 -15.11
N ILE A 165 14.66 27.25 -15.48
CA ILE A 165 15.12 25.90 -15.13
C ILE A 165 15.36 25.83 -13.62
N ARG A 166 16.07 26.80 -13.04
CA ARG A 166 16.31 26.92 -11.59
C ARG A 166 15.01 26.95 -10.79
N LEU A 167 14.04 27.79 -11.19
CA LEU A 167 12.74 27.87 -10.51
C LEU A 167 11.98 26.54 -10.53
N THR A 168 12.08 25.79 -11.63
CA THR A 168 11.45 24.47 -11.76
C THR A 168 12.16 23.43 -10.88
N GLU A 169 13.49 23.45 -10.84
CA GLU A 169 14.30 22.58 -9.99
C GLU A 169 14.06 22.84 -8.51
N ASP A 170 13.98 24.11 -8.10
CA ASP A 170 13.69 24.50 -6.72
C ASP A 170 12.29 24.06 -6.29
N SER A 171 11.28 24.24 -7.16
CA SER A 171 9.92 23.74 -6.91
C SER A 171 9.90 22.21 -6.75
N ARG A 172 10.68 21.49 -7.57
CA ARG A 172 10.81 20.03 -7.48
C ARG A 172 11.45 19.63 -6.15
N ARG A 173 12.54 20.29 -5.73
CA ARG A 173 13.22 20.03 -4.46
C ARG A 173 12.29 20.24 -3.27
N GLU A 174 11.53 21.34 -3.27
CA GLU A 174 10.55 21.63 -2.22
C GLU A 174 9.48 20.55 -2.13
N ASN A 175 8.93 20.13 -3.27
CA ASN A 175 7.93 19.05 -3.32
C ASN A 175 8.49 17.73 -2.75
N ILE A 176 9.75 17.38 -3.03
CA ILE A 176 10.39 16.18 -2.48
C ILE A 176 10.50 16.26 -0.95
N VAL A 177 10.90 17.42 -0.42
CA VAL A 177 11.00 17.63 1.02
C VAL A 177 9.61 17.48 1.67
N ARG A 178 8.57 18.05 1.06
CA ARG A 178 7.18 17.91 1.53
C ARG A 178 6.70 16.46 1.51
N LEU A 179 6.96 15.72 0.43
CA LEU A 179 6.60 14.29 0.34
C LEU A 179 7.28 13.44 1.42
N ARG A 180 8.57 13.68 1.70
CA ARG A 180 9.27 12.99 2.81
C ARG A 180 8.72 13.36 4.18
N ALA A 181 8.29 14.60 4.38
CA ALA A 181 7.63 15.01 5.62
C ALA A 181 6.28 14.30 5.78
N ILE A 182 5.47 14.26 4.72
CA ILE A 182 4.19 13.55 4.68
C ILE A 182 4.38 12.05 5.00
N ARG A 183 5.35 11.39 4.37
CA ARG A 183 5.68 9.99 4.61
C ARG A 183 6.03 9.71 6.07
N ARG A 184 6.90 10.53 6.67
CA ARG A 184 7.27 10.40 8.09
C ARG A 184 6.07 10.56 9.00
N GLN A 185 5.25 11.59 8.75
CA GLN A 185 4.05 11.81 9.51
C GLN A 185 3.07 10.63 9.44
N MET A 186 2.77 10.12 8.23
CA MET A 186 1.88 8.96 8.06
C MET A 186 2.40 7.72 8.79
N HIS A 187 3.71 7.48 8.74
CA HIS A 187 4.34 6.37 9.44
C HIS A 187 4.25 6.53 10.97
N ASP A 188 4.54 7.72 11.49
CA ASP A 188 4.46 8.00 12.93
C ASP A 188 3.01 7.91 13.43
N ASP A 189 2.05 8.40 12.64
CA ASP A 189 0.62 8.29 12.92
C ASP A 189 0.19 6.81 13.02
N LEU A 190 0.56 5.98 12.03
CA LEU A 190 0.26 4.56 12.03
C LEU A 190 0.85 3.86 13.26
N LEU A 191 2.13 4.06 13.55
CA LEU A 191 2.77 3.49 14.75
C LEU A 191 2.11 3.97 16.04
N GLY A 192 1.70 5.24 16.10
CA GLY A 192 0.93 5.79 17.21
C GLY A 192 -0.38 5.04 17.44
N THR A 193 -1.14 4.79 16.37
CA THR A 193 -2.40 4.02 16.47
C THR A 193 -2.17 2.57 16.90
N LEU A 194 -1.13 1.91 16.39
CA LEU A 194 -0.79 0.53 16.78
C LEU A 194 -0.38 0.42 18.25
N ALA A 195 0.45 1.36 18.73
CA ALA A 195 0.86 1.41 20.13
C ALA A 195 -0.34 1.61 21.06
N TRP A 196 -1.27 2.48 20.68
CA TRP A 196 -2.50 2.71 21.42
C TRP A 196 -3.41 1.46 21.48
N VAL A 197 -3.55 0.71 20.39
CA VAL A 197 -4.33 -0.55 20.42
C VAL A 197 -3.68 -1.60 21.31
N ARG A 198 -2.35 -1.65 21.39
CA ARG A 198 -1.67 -2.54 22.36
C ARG A 198 -1.94 -2.14 23.81
N GLU A 199 -2.03 -0.84 24.11
CA GLU A 199 -2.46 -0.35 25.43
C GLU A 199 -3.91 -0.80 25.74
N LEU A 200 -4.81 -0.68 24.76
CA LEU A 200 -6.19 -1.16 24.84
C LEU A 200 -6.26 -2.66 25.14
N VAL A 201 -5.47 -3.49 24.44
CA VAL A 201 -5.35 -4.92 24.71
C VAL A 201 -4.91 -5.18 26.15
N THR A 202 -3.94 -4.41 26.64
CA THR A 202 -3.47 -4.49 28.04
C THR A 202 -4.58 -4.14 29.02
N MET A 203 -5.38 -3.10 28.74
CA MET A 203 -6.53 -2.72 29.55
C MET A 203 -7.63 -3.79 29.55
N ILE A 204 -7.91 -4.43 28.41
CA ILE A 204 -8.85 -5.56 28.31
C ILE A 204 -8.40 -6.71 29.22
N HIS A 205 -7.12 -7.08 29.15
CA HIS A 205 -6.58 -8.13 30.02
C HIS A 205 -6.68 -7.75 31.50
N LEU A 206 -6.36 -6.50 31.86
CA LEU A 206 -6.49 -6.02 33.23
C LEU A 206 -7.95 -6.06 33.74
N ALA A 207 -8.90 -5.62 32.93
CA ALA A 207 -10.32 -5.64 33.26
C ALA A 207 -10.81 -7.08 33.51
N LYS A 208 -10.38 -8.03 32.67
CA LYS A 208 -10.67 -9.45 32.84
C LYS A 208 -10.17 -10.01 34.18
N PHE A 209 -8.95 -9.70 34.58
CA PHE A 209 -8.38 -10.22 35.85
C PHE A 209 -8.92 -9.54 37.10
N THR A 210 -9.36 -8.28 36.98
CA THR A 210 -9.92 -7.52 38.11
C THR A 210 -11.39 -7.78 38.37
N GLY A 211 -12.08 -8.51 37.48
CA GLY A 211 -13.51 -8.83 37.63
C GLY A 211 -14.41 -7.60 37.62
N ALA A 212 -13.96 -6.51 36.97
CA ALA A 212 -14.70 -5.25 36.93
C ALA A 212 -16.09 -5.45 36.28
N PRO A 213 -17.16 -4.81 36.79
CA PRO A 213 -18.51 -4.95 36.25
C PRO A 213 -18.56 -4.51 34.77
N ALA A 214 -19.39 -5.20 33.97
CA ALA A 214 -19.55 -5.02 32.52
C ALA A 214 -19.76 -3.56 32.09
N SER A 215 -20.34 -2.71 32.95
CA SER A 215 -20.52 -1.28 32.73
C SER A 215 -19.21 -0.52 32.50
N ARG A 216 -18.09 -0.97 33.07
CA ARG A 216 -16.76 -0.35 32.87
C ARG A 216 -16.11 -0.79 31.56
N GLY A 217 -16.47 -1.99 31.07
CA GLY A 217 -16.08 -2.46 29.74
C GLY A 217 -16.78 -1.67 28.64
N GLU A 218 -18.07 -1.35 28.82
CA GLU A 218 -18.84 -0.51 27.89
C GLU A 218 -18.29 0.93 27.82
N GLU A 219 -17.89 1.51 28.96
CA GLU A 219 -17.27 2.84 29.00
C GLU A 219 -15.90 2.87 28.30
N LEU A 220 -15.09 1.82 28.49
CA LEU A 220 -13.82 1.67 27.76
C LEU A 220 -14.08 1.55 26.26
N VAL A 221 -15.03 0.70 25.85
CA VAL A 221 -15.43 0.54 24.43
C VAL A 221 -15.98 1.84 23.83
N ALA A 222 -16.73 2.64 24.59
CA ALA A 222 -17.22 3.93 24.13
C ALA A 222 -16.09 4.97 23.98
N GLN A 223 -15.12 4.99 24.89
CA GLN A 223 -13.91 5.82 24.73
C GLN A 223 -13.08 5.38 23.53
N ILE A 224 -13.01 4.08 23.27
CA ILE A 224 -12.34 3.50 22.10
C ILE A 224 -13.04 3.94 20.80
N ALA A 225 -14.36 3.82 20.73
CA ALA A 225 -15.13 4.24 19.58
C ALA A 225 -14.99 5.75 19.30
N ALA A 226 -15.03 6.59 20.35
CA ALA A 226 -14.84 8.03 20.22
C ALA A 226 -13.43 8.41 19.74
N ALA A 227 -12.40 7.72 20.22
CA ALA A 227 -11.01 7.96 19.80
C ALA A 227 -10.76 7.51 18.35
N VAL A 228 -11.31 6.37 17.95
CA VAL A 228 -11.21 5.87 16.55
C VAL A 228 -11.95 6.79 15.58
N GLN A 229 -13.13 7.30 15.97
CA GLN A 229 -13.87 8.28 15.17
C GLN A 229 -13.05 9.57 14.96
N GLY A 230 -12.38 10.06 16.02
CA GLY A 230 -11.51 11.24 15.94
C GLY A 230 -10.29 11.05 15.02
N LEU A 231 -9.73 9.84 14.94
CA LEU A 231 -8.64 9.52 14.00
C LEU A 231 -9.12 9.41 12.55
N SER A 232 -10.32 8.86 12.34
CA SER A 232 -10.94 8.80 11.00
C SER A 232 -11.26 10.19 10.47
N GLU A 233 -11.80 11.09 11.32
CA GLU A 233 -12.07 12.47 10.92
C GLU A 233 -10.76 13.19 10.55
N VAL A 234 -9.67 13.03 11.30
CA VAL A 234 -8.37 13.65 10.95
C VAL A 234 -7.80 13.10 9.64
N ALA A 235 -8.03 11.83 9.32
CA ALA A 235 -7.63 11.25 8.03
C ALA A 235 -8.49 11.78 6.87
N GLU A 236 -9.80 11.96 7.08
CA GLU A 236 -10.75 12.43 6.06
C GLU A 236 -10.50 13.90 5.67
N TRP A 237 -10.16 14.76 6.64
CA TRP A 237 -9.83 16.17 6.38
C TRP A 237 -8.57 16.32 5.52
N ARG A 238 -7.68 15.31 5.53
CA ARG A 238 -6.45 15.28 4.73
C ARG A 238 -6.71 15.00 3.25
N ASP A 239 -7.67 14.11 2.94
CA ASP A 239 -8.06 13.85 1.55
C ASP A 239 -8.88 15.03 0.96
N GLU A 240 -9.68 15.72 1.77
CA GLU A 240 -10.40 16.93 1.32
C GLU A 240 -9.48 18.12 1.03
N THR A 241 -8.38 18.28 1.79
CA THR A 241 -7.40 19.34 1.54
C THR A 241 -6.54 19.08 0.31
N GLU A 242 -6.29 17.82 -0.06
CA GLU A 242 -5.62 17.47 -1.33
C GLU A 242 -6.53 17.76 -2.56
N LEU A 243 -7.85 17.62 -2.42
CA LEU A 243 -8.80 17.89 -3.50
C LEU A 243 -9.10 19.38 -3.75
N GLN A 244 -8.85 20.27 -2.76
CA GLN A 244 -9.04 21.72 -2.92
C GLN A 244 -7.81 22.46 -3.47
N MET A 245 -6.66 21.80 -3.61
CA MET A 245 -5.43 22.39 -4.16
C MET A 245 -5.14 22.02 -5.63
N VAL A 246 -6.09 21.35 -6.30
CA VAL A 246 -6.10 21.10 -7.76
C VAL A 246 -7.09 22.05 -8.42
#